data_AF-A0A242CVH9-F1
#
_entry.id   AF-A0A242CVH9-F1
#
_cell.length_a   1.000
_cell.length_b   1.000
_cell.length_c   1.000
_cell.angle_alpha   90.00
_cell.angle_beta   90.00
_cell.angle_gamma   90.00
#
_symmetry.space_group_name_H-M   'P 1'
#
loop_
_entity.id
_entity.type
_entity.pdbx_description
1 polymer ?
#
loop_
_entity_poly.entity_id
_entity_poly.type
_entity_poly.pdbx_seq_one_letter_code
_entity_poly.pdbx_strand_id
1 'polypeptide(L)' 'MNEEVAQVEAEINHIIAENDFPVEVLNDVFHRLNCCSDTGYAKQQLRYLQNYKRQILFKNHKSMSEEDK' A
#
# COMPACT_ATOMS: atom_id res chain seq x y z
N MET A 1 23.79 1.98 -1.12
CA MET A 1 22.33 1.73 -1.11
C MET A 1 21.91 1.45 -2.53
N ASN A 2 21.00 0.48 -2.72
CA ASN A 2 20.44 0.22 -4.04
C ASN A 2 19.43 1.34 -4.36
N GLU A 3 19.76 2.23 -5.31
CA GLU A 3 18.91 3.38 -5.67
C GLU A 3 17.49 2.96 -6.05
N GLU A 4 17.33 1.77 -6.62
CA GLU A 4 16.03 1.22 -7.00
C GLU A 4 15.15 0.90 -5.79
N VAL A 5 15.73 0.40 -4.69
CA VAL A 5 14.98 0.14 -3.45
C VAL A 5 14.47 1.46 -2.88
N ALA A 6 15.31 2.50 -2.86
CA ALA A 6 14.94 3.81 -2.35
C ALA A 6 13.79 4.46 -3.16
N GLN A 7 13.78 4.27 -4.48
CA GLN A 7 12.67 4.71 -5.33
C GLN A 7 11.35 4.01 -4.97
N VAL A 8 11.39 2.68 -4.78
CA VAL A 8 10.20 1.92 -4.41
C VAL A 8 9.70 2.30 -3.01
N GLU A 9 10.59 2.51 -2.05
CA GLU A 9 10.23 2.99 -0.72
C GLU A 9 9.59 4.39 -0.75
N ALA A 10 10.08 5.29 -1.62
CA ALA A 10 9.45 6.58 -1.82
C ALA A 10 8.02 6.47 -2.38
N GLU A 11 7.79 5.56 -3.35
CA GLU A 11 6.44 5.28 -3.86
C GLU A 11 5.51 4.69 -2.79
N ILE A 12 6.03 3.79 -1.94
CA ILE A 12 5.29 3.24 -0.80
C ILE A 12 4.87 4.37 0.15
N ASN A 13 5.81 5.24 0.53
CA ASN A 13 5.54 6.37 1.43
C ASN A 13 4.49 7.32 0.85
N HIS A 14 4.55 7.59 -0.46
CA HIS A 14 3.56 8.43 -1.13
C HIS A 14 2.16 7.81 -1.07
N ILE A 15 2.03 6.51 -1.37
CA ILE A 15 0.74 5.82 -1.29
C ILE A 15 0.19 5.81 0.14
N ILE A 16 1.03 5.57 1.15
CA ILE A 16 0.62 5.58 2.56
C ILE A 16 0.16 6.98 2.98
N ALA A 17 0.86 8.04 2.56
CA ALA A 17 0.49 9.40 2.91
C ALA A 17 -0.85 9.85 2.30
N GLU A 18 -1.21 9.32 1.12
CA GLU A 18 -2.44 9.68 0.41
C GLU A 18 -3.65 8.83 0.77
N ASN A 19 -3.50 7.76 1.55
CA ASN A 19 -4.58 6.79 1.77
C ASN A 19 -4.59 6.32 3.23
N ASP A 20 -5.78 6.22 3.81
CA ASP A 20 -5.96 5.67 5.15
C ASP A 20 -5.92 4.14 5.11
N PHE A 21 -4.74 3.58 5.39
CA PHE A 21 -4.56 2.14 5.60
C PHE A 21 -4.76 1.77 7.07
N PRO A 22 -5.29 0.57 7.38
CA PRO A 22 -5.29 0.06 8.74
C PRO A 22 -3.86 -0.05 9.30
N VAL A 23 -3.73 0.17 10.60
CA VAL A 23 -2.43 0.13 11.31
C VAL A 23 -1.74 -1.22 11.14
N GLU A 24 -2.50 -2.32 11.09
CA GLU A 24 -1.98 -3.67 10.88
C GLU A 24 -1.29 -3.81 9.52
N VAL A 25 -1.85 -3.20 8.47
CA VAL A 25 -1.28 -3.19 7.12
C VAL A 25 0.02 -2.39 7.09
N LEU A 26 0.03 -1.22 7.74
CA LEU A 26 1.22 -0.37 7.84
C LEU A 26 2.36 -1.08 8.59
N ASN A 27 2.04 -1.75 9.70
CA ASN A 27 3.00 -2.48 10.50
C ASN A 27 3.61 -3.67 9.76
N ASP A 28 2.80 -4.43 8.99
CA ASP A 28 3.30 -5.56 8.20
C ASP A 28 4.26 -5.09 7.09
N VAL A 29 3.89 -4.04 6.35
CA VAL A 29 4.76 -3.46 5.31
C VAL A 29 6.06 -2.93 5.92
N PHE A 30 6.00 -2.20 7.03
CA PHE A 30 7.18 -1.66 7.69
C PHE A 30 8.12 -2.77 8.22
N HIS A 31 7.57 -3.84 8.81
CA HIS A 31 8.37 -4.99 9.23
C HIS A 31 9.09 -5.66 8.06
N ARG A 32 8.39 -5.83 6.92
CA ARG A 32 8.95 -6.49 5.74
C ARG A 32 10.06 -5.67 5.09
N LEU A 33 9.89 -4.35 4.98
CA LEU A 33 10.91 -3.45 4.43
C LEU A 33 12.17 -3.41 5.31
N ASN A 34 12.02 -3.42 6.64
CA ASN A 34 13.17 -3.46 7.54
C ASN A 34 13.88 -4.82 7.60
N CYS A 35 13.15 -5.92 7.34
CA CYS A 35 13.73 -7.27 7.41
C CYS A 35 14.60 -7.59 6.18
N CYS A 36 14.29 -7.03 5.01
CA CYS A 36 14.99 -7.35 3.78
C CYS A 36 15.09 -6.13 2.84
N SER A 37 16.32 -5.67 2.57
CA SER A 37 16.60 -4.58 1.62
C SER A 37 16.62 -5.06 0.15
N ASP A 38 15.80 -6.06 -0.19
CA ASP A 38 15.69 -6.59 -1.54
C ASP A 38 14.63 -5.83 -2.35
N THR A 39 15.00 -5.40 -3.56
CA THR A 39 14.11 -4.65 -4.44
C THR A 39 12.85 -5.43 -4.81
N GLY A 40 12.97 -6.75 -5.03
CA GLY A 40 11.84 -7.59 -5.34
C GLY A 40 10.82 -7.61 -4.20
N TYR A 41 11.31 -7.68 -2.97
CA TYR A 41 10.49 -7.64 -1.77
C TYR A 41 9.79 -6.29 -1.59
N ALA A 42 10.50 -5.18 -1.79
CA ALA A 42 9.92 -3.83 -1.75
C ALA A 42 8.82 -3.65 -2.81
N LYS A 43 9.06 -4.11 -4.05
CA LYS A 43 8.05 -4.07 -5.13
C LYS A 43 6.80 -4.90 -4.79
N GLN A 44 6.98 -6.02 -4.08
CA GLN A 44 5.85 -6.83 -3.63
C GLN A 44 4.99 -6.07 -2.62
N GLN A 45 5.60 -5.32 -1.69
CA GLN A 45 4.87 -4.49 -0.73
C GLN A 45 4.11 -3.35 -1.41
N LEU A 46 4.75 -2.67 -2.36
CA LEU A 46 4.11 -1.63 -3.15
C LEU A 46 2.85 -2.16 -3.87
N ARG A 47 2.97 -3.32 -4.53
CA ARG A 47 1.84 -3.97 -5.22
C ARG A 47 0.71 -4.34 -4.26
N TYR A 48 1.05 -4.80 -3.06
CA TYR A 48 0.07 -5.12 -2.03
C TYR A 48 -0.74 -3.88 -1.61
N LEU A 49 -0.08 -2.76 -1.33
CA LEU A 49 -0.73 -1.48 -1.00
C LEU A 49 -1.60 -0.95 -2.14
N GLN A 50 -1.12 -1.00 -3.39
CA GLN A 50 -1.90 -0.60 -4.57
C GLN A 50 -3.18 -1.45 -4.74
N ASN A 51 -3.07 -2.76 -4.50
CA ASN A 51 -4.22 -3.66 -4.51
C ASN A 51 -5.22 -3.34 -3.40
N TYR A 52 -4.71 -3.04 -2.20
CA TYR A 52 -5.54 -2.69 -1.05
C TYR A 52 -6.28 -1.38 -1.29
N LYS A 53 -5.59 -0.34 -1.78
CA LYS A 53 -6.19 0.94 -2.22
C LYS A 53 -7.32 0.71 -3.21
N ARG A 54 -7.10 -0.10 -4.25
CA ARG A 54 -8.16 -0.46 -5.21
C ARG A 54 -9.36 -1.07 -4.52
N GLN A 55 -9.16 -2.03 -3.61
CA GLN A 55 -10.27 -2.67 -2.89
C GLN A 55 -11.04 -1.69 -2.01
N ILE A 56 -10.38 -0.76 -1.32
CA ILE A 56 -11.06 0.30 -0.56
C ILE A 56 -11.91 1.16 -1.52
N LEU A 57 -11.33 1.63 -2.62
CA LEU A 57 -12.03 2.47 -3.59
C LEU A 57 -13.25 1.76 -4.18
N PHE A 58 -13.13 0.47 -4.53
CA PHE A 58 -14.27 -0.32 -5.03
C PHE A 58 -15.34 -0.56 -3.96
N LYS A 59 -14.96 -0.76 -2.70
CA LYS A 59 -15.92 -0.89 -1.59
C LYS A 59 -16.68 0.42 -1.36
N ASN A 60 -15.97 1.54 -1.31
CA ASN A 60 -16.55 2.86 -1.10
C ASN A 60 -17.51 3.27 -2.24
N HIS A 61 -17.19 2.90 -3.48
CA HIS A 61 -18.04 3.20 -4.63
C HIS A 61 -19.29 2.31 -4.70
N LYS A 62 -19.27 1.11 -4.08
CA LYS A 62 -20.45 0.24 -3.98
C LYS A 62 -21.41 0.69 -2.88
N SER A 63 -20.89 1.13 -1.73
CA SER A 63 -21.72 1.64 -0.62
C SER A 63 -22.51 2.90 -0.97
N MET A 64 -22.06 3.72 -1.93
CA MET A 64 -22.78 4.89 -2.43
C MET A 64 -23.93 4.56 -3.40
N SER A 65 -24.09 3.30 -3.83
CA SER A 65 -25.07 2.90 -4.85
C SER A 65 -26.29 2.13 -4.31
N GLU A 66 -26.34 1.87 -3.00
CA GLU A 66 -27.41 1.08 -2.36
C GLU A 66 -28.36 1.91 -1.47
N GLU A 67 -28.20 3.25 -1.38
CA GLU A 67 -29.12 4.13 -0.61
C GLU A 67 -30.30 4.72 -1.42
N ASP A 68 -30.39 4.46 -2.73
CA ASP A 68 -31.52 4.88 -3.56
C ASP A 68 -32.46 3.71 -3.89
N LYS A 69 -33.14 3.10 -2.90
CA LYS A 69 -34.39 2.33 -3.10
C LYS A 69 -35.34 2.38 -1.92
#